data_AF-A0A7K5J3D9-F1
#
_entry.id   AF-A0A7K5J3D9-F1
#
_cell.length_a   1.000
_cell.length_b   1.000
_cell.length_c   1.000
_cell.angle_alpha   90.00
_cell.angle_beta   90.00
_cell.angle_gamma   90.00
#
_symmetry.space_group_name_H-M   'P 1'
#
loop_
_entity.id
_entity.type
_entity.pdbx_description
1 polymer ?
#
loop_
_entity_poly.entity_id
_entity_poly.type
_entity_poly.pdbx_seq_one_letter_code
_entity_poly.pdbx_strand_id
1 'polypeptide(L)'
;MVYPEEAEPKQGRIVVFHYSDGKLQSLAEKEVKGAVYSMVEFNGKLLASINSTVRLYEWTAEKELRTECNHYNNIMALYLKTKGDFILVGDLMRSVLLLAYKPMEGNFEEIARDFNPNWMSAVEILDDDNFLGAENAFNLFVCQKD
;
A
#
# COMPACT_ATOMS: atom_id res chain seq x y z
N MET A 1 7.16 -8.09 16.33
CA MET A 1 8.22 -7.71 17.30
C MET A 1 9.28 -6.96 16.52
N VAL A 2 9.96 -5.98 17.11
CA VAL A 2 11.11 -5.32 16.49
C VAL A 2 12.37 -5.98 17.07
N TYR A 3 13.19 -6.54 16.21
CA TYR A 3 14.44 -7.22 16.57
C TYR A 3 15.60 -6.25 16.31
N PRO A 4 16.30 -5.73 17.33
CA PRO A 4 17.37 -4.74 17.15
C PRO A 4 18.52 -5.20 16.23
N GLU A 5 18.73 -6.52 16.15
CA GLU A 5 19.70 -7.18 15.28
C GLU A 5 19.29 -7.25 13.80
N GLU A 6 18.02 -6.99 13.48
CA GLU A 6 17.53 -6.98 12.11
C GLU A 6 17.51 -5.57 11.53
N ALA A 7 18.24 -5.35 10.43
CA ALA A 7 18.24 -4.08 9.71
C ALA A 7 16.86 -3.75 9.11
N GLU A 8 16.09 -4.77 8.71
CA GLU A 8 14.73 -4.64 8.21
C GLU A 8 13.83 -5.76 8.78
N PRO A 9 12.56 -5.46 9.12
CA PRO A 9 11.62 -6.47 9.61
C PRO A 9 11.39 -7.58 8.59
N LYS A 10 11.58 -8.84 9.01
CA LYS A 10 11.35 -10.02 8.15
C LYS A 10 10.01 -10.71 8.38
N GLN A 11 9.29 -10.33 9.43
CA GLN A 11 8.04 -10.96 9.85
C GLN A 11 7.03 -9.92 10.29
N GLY A 12 5.76 -10.17 9.99
CA GLY A 12 4.64 -9.36 10.41
C GLY A 12 3.33 -10.11 10.22
N ARG A 13 2.22 -9.46 10.57
CA ARG A 13 0.89 -10.01 10.40
C ARG A 13 -0.15 -8.92 10.20
N ILE A 14 -1.18 -9.21 9.41
CA ILE A 14 -2.41 -8.43 9.29
C ILE A 14 -3.46 -9.14 10.15
N VAL A 15 -4.04 -8.44 11.11
CA VAL A 15 -5.06 -9.00 12.02
C VAL A 15 -6.36 -8.24 11.81
N VAL A 16 -7.43 -8.98 11.51
CA VAL A 16 -8.77 -8.43 11.31
C VAL A 16 -9.56 -8.57 12.61
N PHE A 17 -10.05 -7.45 13.12
CA PHE A 17 -10.89 -7.44 14.32
C PHE A 17 -12.31 -6.98 14.01
N HIS A 18 -13.26 -7.43 14.81
CA HIS A 18 -14.64 -6.96 14.81
C HIS A 18 -15.03 -6.59 16.24
N TYR A 19 -15.57 -5.39 16.41
CA TYR A 19 -16.05 -4.91 17.70
C TYR A 19 -17.56 -5.09 17.79
N SER A 20 -18.01 -5.99 18.65
CA SER A 20 -19.43 -6.27 18.89
C SER A 20 -19.68 -6.55 20.37
N ASP A 21 -20.85 -6.17 20.86
CA ASP A 21 -21.28 -6.39 22.25
C ASP A 21 -20.26 -5.92 23.31
N GLY A 22 -19.62 -4.78 23.04
CA GLY A 22 -18.61 -4.20 23.94
C GLY A 22 -17.26 -4.92 23.93
N LYS A 23 -17.05 -5.90 23.05
CA LYS A 23 -15.83 -6.73 22.98
C LYS A 23 -15.19 -6.70 21.60
N LEU A 24 -13.86 -6.64 21.58
CA LEU A 24 -13.07 -6.79 20.37
C LEU A 24 -12.79 -8.28 20.13
N GLN A 25 -13.19 -8.79 18.98
CA GLN A 25 -13.05 -10.19 18.57
C GLN A 25 -12.06 -10.27 17.40
N SER A 26 -11.06 -11.15 17.49
CA SER A 26 -10.20 -11.45 16.33
C SER A 26 -10.97 -12.35 15.36
N LEU A 27 -11.08 -11.92 14.11
CA LEU A 27 -11.79 -12.66 13.05
C LEU A 27 -10.84 -13.46 12.17
N ALA A 28 -9.70 -12.89 11.80
CA ALA A 28 -8.73 -13.51 10.91
C ALA A 28 -7.33 -12.96 11.16
N GLU A 29 -6.33 -13.76 10.83
CA GLU A 29 -4.93 -13.39 10.90
C GLU A 29 -4.22 -13.86 9.62
N LYS A 30 -3.41 -12.97 9.04
CA LYS A 30 -2.60 -13.27 7.87
C LYS A 30 -1.14 -12.96 8.14
N GLU A 31 -0.31 -13.99 8.20
CA GLU A 31 1.14 -13.82 8.29
C GLU A 31 1.70 -13.21 7.00
N VAL A 32 2.69 -12.33 7.16
CA VAL A 32 3.42 -11.69 6.07
C VAL A 32 4.92 -11.65 6.37
N LYS A 33 5.73 -11.64 5.31
CA LYS A 33 7.20 -11.61 5.40
C LYS A 33 7.74 -10.18 5.36
N GLY A 34 7.35 -9.36 6.33
CA GLY A 34 7.79 -7.97 6.40
C GLY A 34 6.90 -7.10 7.29
N ALA A 35 7.23 -5.81 7.38
CA ALA A 35 6.40 -4.83 8.06
C ALA A 35 5.27 -4.36 7.15
N VAL A 36 4.04 -4.30 7.68
CA VAL A 36 2.87 -3.74 7.00
C VAL A 36 2.84 -2.24 7.28
N TYR A 37 3.27 -1.42 6.32
CA TYR A 37 3.45 0.02 6.53
C TYR A 37 2.15 0.82 6.35
N SER A 38 1.37 0.48 5.33
CA SER A 38 0.09 1.12 5.03
C SER A 38 -0.94 0.08 4.59
N MET A 39 -2.21 0.35 4.89
CA MET A 39 -3.35 -0.43 4.45
C MET A 39 -4.50 0.51 4.06
N VAL A 40 -5.20 0.19 2.97
CA VAL A 40 -6.33 0.96 2.47
C VAL A 40 -7.41 0.00 1.96
N GLU A 41 -8.67 0.36 2.18
CA GLU A 41 -9.79 -0.30 1.49
C GLU A 41 -9.70 0.00 -0.01
N PHE A 42 -9.95 -1.02 -0.83
CA PHE A 42 -9.86 -0.90 -2.28
C PHE A 42 -10.95 -1.75 -2.95
N ASN A 43 -12.08 -1.13 -3.27
CA ASN A 43 -13.17 -1.74 -4.02
C ASN A 43 -13.66 -3.09 -3.43
N GLY A 44 -13.85 -3.13 -2.11
CA GLY A 44 -14.24 -4.32 -1.34
C GLY A 44 -13.08 -5.27 -1.02
N LYS A 45 -11.85 -4.92 -1.39
CA LYS A 45 -10.62 -5.66 -1.14
C LYS A 45 -9.73 -4.88 -0.16
N LEU A 46 -8.68 -5.53 0.33
CA LEU A 46 -7.68 -4.90 1.20
C LEU A 46 -6.37 -4.72 0.43
N LEU A 47 -5.98 -3.47 0.20
CA LEU A 47 -4.67 -3.12 -0.33
C LEU A 47 -3.70 -2.88 0.82
N ALA A 48 -2.52 -3.47 0.77
CA ALA A 48 -1.49 -3.31 1.80
C ALA A 48 -0.10 -3.16 1.21
N SER A 49 0.75 -2.36 1.84
CA SER A 49 2.19 -2.30 1.55
C SER A 49 3.00 -3.05 2.60
N ILE A 50 3.87 -3.94 2.14
CA ILE A 50 4.68 -4.84 2.95
C ILE A 50 6.12 -4.74 2.47
N ASN A 51 6.99 -4.04 3.20
CA ASN A 51 8.35 -3.70 2.74
C ASN A 51 8.32 -3.06 1.33
N SER A 52 8.96 -3.69 0.35
CA SER A 52 8.97 -3.26 -1.06
C SER A 52 7.73 -3.69 -1.87
N THR A 53 6.84 -4.49 -1.29
CA THR A 53 5.72 -5.10 -2.01
C THR A 53 4.42 -4.31 -1.76
N VAL A 54 3.71 -3.94 -2.83
CA VAL A 54 2.30 -3.56 -2.76
C VAL A 54 1.47 -4.78 -3.10
N ARG A 55 0.51 -5.15 -2.25
CA ARG A 55 -0.24 -6.40 -2.35
C ARG A 55 -1.73 -6.17 -2.20
N LEU A 56 -2.51 -6.78 -3.09
CA LEU A 56 -3.97 -6.82 -2.99
C LEU A 56 -4.42 -8.14 -2.36
N TYR A 57 -5.36 -8.04 -1.42
CA TYR A 57 -5.99 -9.18 -0.77
C TYR A 57 -7.50 -9.17 -0.99
N GLU A 58 -8.03 -10.32 -1.38
CA GLU A 58 -9.47 -10.58 -1.34
C GLU A 58 -9.88 -11.10 0.04
N TRP A 59 -11.08 -10.73 0.47
CA TRP A 59 -11.73 -11.32 1.63
C TRP A 59 -12.63 -12.47 1.19
N THR A 60 -12.33 -13.69 1.62
CA THR A 60 -13.07 -14.89 1.19
C THR A 60 -14.34 -15.13 2.01
N ALA A 61 -15.21 -16.02 1.53
CA ALA A 61 -16.41 -16.43 2.25
C ALA A 61 -16.09 -17.13 3.59
N GLU A 62 -14.93 -17.78 3.66
CA GLU A 62 -14.38 -18.43 4.86
C GLU A 62 -13.81 -17.42 5.86
N LYS A 63 -13.92 -16.11 5.58
CA LYS A 63 -13.37 -15.02 6.39
C LYS A 63 -11.85 -15.05 6.48
N GLU A 64 -11.19 -15.24 5.35
CA GLU A 64 -9.73 -15.20 5.25
C GLU A 64 -9.24 -14.16 4.24
N LEU A 65 -8.02 -13.66 4.44
CA LEU A 65 -7.33 -12.82 3.46
C LEU A 65 -6.53 -13.68 2.48
N ARG A 66 -6.95 -13.68 1.21
CA ARG A 66 -6.26 -14.37 0.11
C ARG A 66 -5.53 -13.38 -0.77
N THR A 67 -4.24 -13.59 -0.99
CA THR A 67 -3.46 -12.76 -1.90
C THR A 67 -3.98 -12.93 -3.33
N GLU A 68 -4.26 -11.82 -3.99
CA GLU A 68 -4.69 -11.80 -5.38
C GLU A 68 -3.52 -11.44 -6.31
N CYS A 69 -2.92 -10.27 -6.11
CA CYS A 69 -1.80 -9.81 -6.93
C CYS A 69 -0.78 -8.98 -6.12
N ASN A 70 0.37 -8.76 -6.75
CA ASN A 70 1.52 -8.12 -6.13
C ASN A 70 2.22 -7.20 -7.13
N HIS A 71 2.82 -6.13 -6.61
CA HIS A 71 3.77 -5.29 -7.31
C HIS A 71 5.03 -5.14 -6.46
N TYR A 72 6.21 -5.35 -7.04
CA TYR A 72 7.49 -5.44 -6.31
C TYR A 72 8.50 -4.31 -6.62
N ASN A 73 8.19 -3.41 -7.56
CA ASN A 73 9.13 -2.39 -8.05
C ASN A 73 9.17 -1.13 -7.16
N ASN A 74 9.38 -1.31 -5.85
CA ASN A 74 9.57 -0.26 -4.86
C ASN A 74 10.82 -0.58 -4.02
N ILE A 75 11.47 0.42 -3.43
CA ILE A 75 12.48 0.21 -2.38
C ILE A 75 11.75 -0.10 -1.08
N MET A 76 10.83 0.78 -0.68
CA MET A 76 10.00 0.62 0.50
C MET A 76 8.72 1.41 0.32
N ALA A 77 7.59 0.71 0.15
CA ALA A 77 6.28 1.32 -0.09
C ALA A 77 5.66 1.74 1.26
N LEU A 78 5.79 3.01 1.61
CA LEU A 78 5.39 3.52 2.92
C LEU A 78 3.98 4.10 2.92
N TYR A 79 3.55 4.69 1.81
CA TYR A 79 2.28 5.42 1.73
C TYR A 79 1.42 4.88 0.59
N LEU A 80 0.12 4.75 0.84
CA LEU A 80 -0.86 4.29 -0.15
C LEU A 80 -2.07 5.21 -0.14
N LYS A 81 -2.55 5.57 -1.32
CA LYS A 81 -3.83 6.24 -1.56
C LYS A 81 -4.53 5.61 -2.75
N THR A 82 -5.86 5.64 -2.75
CA THR A 82 -6.67 4.97 -3.76
C THR A 82 -7.73 5.93 -4.30
N LYS A 83 -8.03 5.82 -5.60
CA LYS A 83 -9.14 6.52 -6.25
C LYS A 83 -9.65 5.69 -7.43
N GLY A 84 -10.85 5.13 -7.30
CA GLY A 84 -11.36 4.18 -8.28
C GLY A 84 -10.43 2.96 -8.41
N ASP A 85 -9.95 2.68 -9.61
CA ASP A 85 -8.98 1.61 -9.87
C ASP A 85 -7.51 2.07 -9.78
N PHE A 86 -7.27 3.36 -9.51
CA PHE A 86 -5.92 3.90 -9.35
C PHE A 86 -5.42 3.80 -7.91
N ILE A 87 -4.12 3.56 -7.80
CA ILE A 87 -3.39 3.43 -6.55
C ILE A 87 -2.14 4.31 -6.66
N LEU A 88 -2.04 5.31 -5.78
CA LEU A 88 -0.84 6.13 -5.62
C LEU A 88 0.01 5.54 -4.50
N VAL A 89 1.26 5.22 -4.84
CA VAL A 89 2.26 4.65 -3.92
C VAL A 89 3.34 5.69 -3.66
N GLY A 90 3.57 6.02 -2.39
CA GLY A 90 4.73 6.81 -1.96
C GLY A 90 5.85 5.89 -1.46
N ASP A 91 6.99 5.92 -2.13
CA ASP A 91 8.19 5.16 -1.79
C ASP A 91 9.13 5.97 -0.88
N LEU A 92 9.91 5.31 -0.03
CA LEU A 92 10.88 5.96 0.85
C LEU A 92 11.87 6.88 0.11
N MET A 93 12.32 6.50 -1.09
CA MET A 93 13.34 7.27 -1.84
C MET A 93 13.12 7.34 -3.36
N ARG A 94 12.15 6.61 -3.91
CA ARG A 94 11.79 6.62 -5.34
C ARG A 94 10.50 7.40 -5.61
N SER A 95 10.30 8.49 -4.88
CA SER A 95 9.16 9.40 -5.01
C SER A 95 7.81 8.68 -5.08
N VAL A 96 6.97 9.00 -6.08
CA VAL A 96 5.62 8.48 -6.25
C VAL A 96 5.49 7.59 -7.49
N LEU A 97 4.64 6.57 -7.38
CA LEU A 97 4.28 5.62 -8.42
C LEU A 97 2.76 5.56 -8.54
N LEU A 98 2.25 5.64 -9.77
CA LEU A 98 0.84 5.41 -10.09
C LEU A 98 0.65 3.99 -10.64
N LEU A 99 -0.07 3.17 -9.89
CA LEU A 99 -0.54 1.86 -10.31
C LEU A 99 -2.02 1.94 -10.71
N ALA A 100 -2.44 1.09 -11.64
CA ALA A 100 -3.85 0.79 -11.89
C ALA A 100 -4.10 -0.70 -11.70
N TYR A 101 -5.19 -1.04 -11.00
CA TYR A 101 -5.66 -2.42 -10.97
C TYR A 101 -6.46 -2.72 -12.24
N LYS A 102 -6.22 -3.89 -12.85
CA LYS A 102 -6.98 -4.37 -14.02
C LYS A 102 -7.91 -5.50 -13.58
N PRO A 103 -9.22 -5.24 -13.36
CA PRO A 103 -10.13 -6.26 -12.83
C PRO A 103 -10.25 -7.51 -13.70
N MET A 104 -10.14 -7.35 -15.02
CA MET A 104 -10.21 -8.48 -15.96
C MET A 104 -8.98 -9.39 -15.91
N GLU A 105 -7.81 -8.82 -15.59
CA GLU A 105 -6.55 -9.56 -15.51
C GLU A 105 -6.22 -10.00 -14.08
N GLY A 106 -6.85 -9.37 -13.08
CA GLY A 106 -6.58 -9.63 -11.66
C GLY A 106 -5.16 -9.21 -11.25
N ASN A 107 -4.57 -8.20 -11.88
CA ASN A 107 -3.19 -7.75 -11.64
C ASN A 107 -3.08 -6.21 -11.53
N PHE A 108 -1.87 -5.74 -11.22
CA PHE A 108 -1.52 -4.32 -11.28
C PHE A 108 -0.76 -4.00 -12.57
N GLU A 109 -1.02 -2.82 -13.12
CA GLU A 109 -0.26 -2.19 -14.19
C GLU A 109 0.41 -0.91 -13.65
N GLU A 110 1.70 -0.71 -13.93
CA GLU A 110 2.41 0.55 -13.67
C GLU A 110 2.07 1.55 -14.78
N ILE A 111 1.35 2.62 -14.43
CA ILE A 111 0.88 3.62 -15.40
C ILE A 111 1.93 4.71 -15.59
N ALA A 112 2.44 5.25 -14.49
CA ALA A 112 3.39 6.35 -14.50
C ALA A 112 4.20 6.36 -13.20
N ARG A 113 5.38 6.98 -13.24
CA ARG A 113 6.28 7.12 -12.10
C ARG A 113 6.99 8.45 -12.15
N ASP A 114 7.12 9.10 -11.00
CA ASP A 114 8.08 10.19 -10.85
C ASP A 114 9.49 9.61 -10.64
N PHE A 115 10.40 9.91 -11.56
CA PHE A 115 11.79 9.42 -11.52
C PHE A 115 12.72 10.28 -10.65
N ASN A 116 12.21 11.35 -10.03
CA ASN A 116 12.98 12.13 -9.09
C ASN A 116 13.24 11.36 -7.78
N PRO A 117 14.44 11.48 -7.17
CA PRO A 117 14.77 10.80 -5.93
C PRO A 117 14.23 11.54 -4.70
N ASN A 118 12.90 11.71 -4.62
CA ASN A 118 12.24 12.40 -3.49
C ASN A 118 12.03 11.43 -2.33
N TRP A 119 12.37 11.89 -1.12
CA TRP A 119 12.22 11.10 0.11
C TRP A 119 10.87 11.40 0.76
N MET A 120 9.89 10.53 0.48
CA MET A 120 8.49 10.84 0.77
C MET A 120 8.17 10.87 2.26
N SER A 121 7.28 11.78 2.64
CA SER A 121 6.73 11.93 3.99
C SER A 121 5.20 11.77 4.03
N ALA A 122 4.51 12.12 2.92
CA ALA A 122 3.08 11.89 2.70
C ALA A 122 2.74 11.98 1.21
N VAL A 123 1.61 11.40 0.80
CA VAL A 123 1.05 11.48 -0.55
C VAL A 123 -0.47 11.65 -0.51
N GLU A 124 -1.05 12.30 -1.51
CA GLU A 124 -2.50 12.41 -1.69
C GLU A 124 -2.90 12.45 -3.17
N ILE A 125 -4.05 11.87 -3.50
CA ILE A 125 -4.63 11.98 -4.85
C ILE A 125 -5.55 13.21 -4.86
N LEU A 126 -5.25 14.20 -5.70
CA LEU A 126 -6.07 15.42 -5.81
C LEU A 126 -7.25 15.20 -6.76
N ASP A 127 -6.96 14.68 -7.95
CA ASP A 127 -7.95 14.30 -8.95
C ASP A 127 -7.45 13.09 -9.78
N ASP A 128 -8.03 12.82 -10.96
CA ASP A 128 -7.67 11.63 -11.74
C ASP A 128 -6.29 11.74 -12.41
N ASP A 129 -5.78 12.95 -12.58
CA ASP A 129 -4.54 13.23 -13.30
C ASP A 129 -3.49 13.90 -12.42
N ASN A 130 -3.85 14.49 -11.27
CA ASN A 130 -2.95 15.23 -10.38
C ASN A 130 -2.74 14.55 -9.01
N PHE A 131 -1.47 14.41 -8.62
CA PHE A 131 -1.03 13.72 -7.40
C PHE A 131 -0.10 14.59 -6.57
N LEU A 132 -0.46 14.82 -5.31
CA LEU A 132 0.32 15.62 -4.35
C LEU A 132 1.31 14.74 -3.60
N GLY A 133 2.56 15.19 -3.52
CA GLY A 133 3.61 14.60 -2.70
C GLY A 133 4.20 15.61 -1.71
N ALA A 134 4.55 15.14 -0.52
CA ALA A 134 5.34 15.86 0.46
C ALA A 134 6.64 15.08 0.75
N GLU A 135 7.77 15.76 0.85
CA GLU A 135 9.07 15.13 1.11
C GLU A 135 9.76 15.60 2.40
N ASN A 136 10.79 14.89 2.82
CA ASN A 136 11.53 15.13 4.06
C ASN A 136 12.25 16.50 4.13
N ALA A 137 12.49 17.15 2.98
CA ALA A 137 13.07 18.49 2.90
C ALA A 137 12.03 19.62 3.09
N PHE A 138 10.82 19.28 3.58
CA PHE A 138 9.71 20.19 3.84
C PHE A 138 9.11 20.84 2.59
N ASN A 139 9.30 20.21 1.43
CA ASN A 139 8.71 20.65 0.16
C ASN A 139 7.41 19.89 -0.15
N LEU A 140 6.54 20.58 -0.90
CA LEU A 140 5.36 20.00 -1.56
C LEU A 140 5.56 20.06 -3.07
N PHE A 141 5.09 19.04 -3.77
CA PHE A 141 5.10 18.98 -5.23
C PHE A 141 3.85 18.29 -5.76
N VAL A 142 3.48 18.59 -7.01
CA VAL A 142 2.40 17.88 -7.71
C VAL A 142 2.98 17.24 -8.97
N CYS A 143 2.71 15.95 -9.15
CA CYS A 143 2.96 15.24 -10.40
C CYS A 143 1.64 15.13 -11.17
N GLN A 144 1.72 15.28 -12.49
CA GLN A 144 0.59 15.08 -13.38
C GLN A 144 0.84 13.87 -14.28
N LYS A 145 -0.23 13.12 -14.59
CA LYS A 145 -0.21 12.08 -15.61
C LYS A 145 -0.27 12.74 -17.00
N ASP A 146 0.76 12.52 -17.81
CA ASP A 146 0.81 12.95 -19.22
C ASP A 146 -0.16 12.17 -20.12
#